data_AF-A0AAV5DBP9-F1
#
_entry.id   AF-A0AAV5DBP9-F1
#
_cell.length_a   1.000
_cell.length_b   1.000
_cell.length_c   1.000
_cell.angle_alpha   90.00
_cell.angle_beta   90.00
_cell.angle_gamma   90.00
#
_symmetry.space_group_name_H-M   'P 1'
#
loop_
_entity.id
_entity.type
_entity.pdbx_description
1 polymer ?
#
loop_
_entity_poly.entity_id
_entity_poly.type
_entity_poly.pdbx_seq_one_letter_code
_entity_poly.pdbx_strand_id
1 'polypeptide(L)' 'MIILVAWEIWKHRNRCVFDDAQPNMQALLQEIKYEARLWAAAGAKKLKQLL' A
#
# COMPACT_ATOMS: atom_id res chain seq x y z
N MET A 1 1.49 -4.11 -9.44
CA MET A 1 2.22 -3.73 -8.22
C MET A 1 2.57 -2.25 -8.20
N ILE A 2 3.14 -1.69 -9.28
CA ILE A 2 3.44 -0.25 -9.38
C ILE A 2 2.21 0.62 -9.06
N ILE A 3 1.05 0.28 -9.63
CA ILE A 3 -0.20 1.02 -9.38
C ILE A 3 -0.62 0.96 -7.90
N LEU A 4 -0.57 -0.21 -7.26
CA LEU A 4 -0.91 -0.37 -5.84
C LEU A 4 0.04 0.44 -4.95
N VAL A 5 1.35 0.32 -5.16
CA VAL A 5 2.35 1.06 -4.38
C VAL A 5 2.18 2.57 -4.56
N ALA A 6 2.02 3.04 -5.80
CA ALA A 6 1.79 4.46 -6.07
C ALA A 6 0.48 4.96 -5.45
N TRP A 7 -0.57 4.14 -5.47
CA TRP A 7 -1.87 4.42 -4.86
C TRP A 7 -1.78 4.54 -3.33
N GLU A 8 -1.11 3.60 -2.66
CA GLU A 8 -0.91 3.65 -1.21
C GLU A 8 -0.06 4.87 -0.79
N ILE A 9 0.99 5.19 -1.56
CA ILE A 9 1.79 6.41 -1.32
C ILE A 9 0.92 7.66 -1.45
N TRP A 10 0.09 7.75 -2.50
CA TRP A 10 -0.79 8.89 -2.70
C TRP A 10 -1.81 9.04 -1.57
N LYS A 11 -2.48 7.95 -1.16
CA LYS A 11 -3.41 7.96 -0.01
C LYS A 11 -2.72 8.41 1.28
N HIS A 12 -1.53 7.87 1.57
CA HIS A 12 -0.78 8.23 2.77
C HIS A 12 -0.38 9.70 2.80
N ARG A 13 0.08 10.25 1.67
CA ARG A 13 0.39 11.68 1.54
C ARG A 13 -0.84 12.54 1.75
N ASN A 14 -1.99 12.16 1.21
CA ASN A 14 -3.23 12.90 1.43
C ASN A 14 -3.62 12.92 2.90
N ARG A 15 -3.57 11.78 3.62
CA ARG A 15 -3.85 11.76 5.06
C ARG A 15 -2.89 12.66 5.84
N CYS A 16 -1.62 12.72 5.46
CA CYS A 16 -0.66 13.60 6.13
C CYS A 16 -0.95 15.10 5.90
N VAL A 17 -1.58 15.45 4.77
CA VAL A 17 -1.89 16.83 4.40
C VAL A 17 -3.26 17.27 4.93
N PHE A 18 -4.25 16.38 4.89
CA PHE A 18 -5.64 16.70 5.19
C PHE A 18 -6.08 16.31 6.60
N ASP A 19 -5.45 15.31 7.21
CA ASP A 19 -5.86 14.77 8.52
C ASP A 19 -4.82 15.04 9.63
N ASP A 20 -3.85 15.93 9.39
CA ASP A 20 -2.68 16.19 10.26
C ASP A 20 -1.93 14.91 10.69
N ALA A 21 -2.05 13.84 9.91
CA ALA A 21 -1.40 12.58 10.21
C ALA A 21 0.12 12.72 10.05
N GLN A 22 0.88 12.16 11.00
CA GLN A 22 2.33 12.15 10.85
C GLN A 22 2.77 11.14 9.78
N PRO A 23 3.77 11.48 8.94
CA PRO A 23 4.29 10.56 7.96
C PRO A 23 4.94 9.35 8.66
N ASN A 24 4.33 8.18 8.47
CA ASN A 24 4.83 6.92 9.01
C ASN A 24 5.10 5.91 7.89
N MET A 25 6.38 5.70 7.57
CA MET A 25 6.78 4.77 6.52
C MET A 25 6.51 3.30 6.88
N GLN A 26 6.59 2.94 8.17
CA GLN A 26 6.35 1.56 8.60
C GLN A 26 4.88 1.19 8.43
N ALA A 27 3.96 2.09 8.79
CA ALA A 27 2.53 1.92 8.58
C ALA A 27 2.20 1.80 7.08
N LEU A 28 2.76 2.68 6.24
CA LEU A 28 2.59 2.61 4.79
C LEU A 28 3.06 1.27 4.19
N LEU A 29 4.23 0.78 4.60
CA LEU A 29 4.74 -0.52 4.14
C LEU A 29 3.88 -1.69 4.61
N GLN A 30 3.29 -1.62 5.80
CA GLN A 30 2.35 -2.62 6.30
C GLN A 30 1.07 -2.64 5.45
N GLU A 31 0.50 -1.47 5.15
CA GLU A 31 -0.70 -1.31 4.31
C GLU A 31 -0.47 -1.89 2.91
N ILE A 32 0.67 -1.56 2.29
CA ILE A 32 1.06 -2.07 0.96
C ILE A 32 1.14 -3.60 0.97
N LYS A 33 1.76 -4.19 1.99
CA LYS A 33 1.88 -5.66 2.11
C LYS A 33 0.52 -6.32 2.31
N TYR A 34 -0.35 -5.69 3.10
CA TYR A 34 -1.70 -6.18 3.35
C TYR A 34 -2.54 -6.18 2.06
N GLU A 35 -2.60 -5.06 1.36
CA GLU A 35 -3.30 -4.93 0.08
C GLU A 35 -2.74 -5.87 -1.00
N ALA A 36 -1.41 -6.01 -1.07
CA ALA A 36 -0.79 -6.97 -1.97
C ALA A 36 -1.27 -8.41 -1.70
N ARG A 37 -1.31 -8.84 -0.43
CA ARG A 37 -1.82 -10.17 -0.06
C ARG A 37 -3.28 -10.35 -0.43
N LEU A 38 -4.12 -9.34 -0.20
CA LEU A 38 -5.54 -9.36 -0.59
C LEU A 38 -5.70 -9.53 -2.09
N TRP A 39 -4.95 -8.78 -2.89
CA TRP A 39 -5.01 -8.90 -4.35
C TRP A 39 -4.53 -10.28 -4.81
N ALA A 40 -3.54 -10.85 -4.12
CA ALA A 40 -3.01 -12.17 -4.44
C ALA A 40 -4.06 -13.25 -4.18
N ALA A 41 -4.75 -13.15 -3.04
CA ALA A 41 -5.87 -14.00 -2.68
C ALA A 41 -7.06 -13.85 -3.64
N ALA A 42 -7.30 -12.64 -4.15
CA ALA A 42 -8.32 -12.35 -5.16
C ALA A 42 -7.96 -12.85 -6.58
N GLY A 43 -6.84 -13.56 -6.74
CA GLY A 43 -6.47 -14.21 -8.00
C GLY A 43 -5.52 -13.39 -8.88
N ALA A 44 -4.94 -12.29 -8.39
CA ALA A 44 -3.85 -11.62 -9.10
C ALA A 44 -2.54 -12.44 -8.96
N LYS A 45 -2.41 -13.48 -9.78
CA LYS A 45 -1.37 -14.53 -9.71
C LYS A 45 0.10 -14.04 -9.85
N LYS A 46 0.35 -12.79 -10.29
CA LYS A 46 1.71 -12.20 -10.38
C LYS A 46 2.25 -11.65 -9.05
N LEU A 47 1.53 -11.83 -7.94
CA LEU A 47 1.88 -11.28 -6.63
C LEU A 47 2.86 -12.11 -5.79
N LYS A 48 3.30 -13.27 -6.30
CA LYS A 48 4.15 -14.20 -5.54
C LYS A 48 5.65 -13.91 -5.56
N GLN A 49 6.12 -12.92 -6.33
CA GLN A 49 7.56 -12.63 -6.50
C GLN A 49 8.11 -11.50 -5.61
N LEU A 50 7.27 -10.87 -4.78
CA LEU A 50 7.65 -9.71 -3.95
C LEU A 50 7.45 -9.95 -2.43
N LEU A 51 7.10 -11.18 -2.03
CA LEU A 51 7.13 -11.66 -0.65
C LEU A 51 8.35 -12.57 -0.47
#